data_AF-A0A2A2WNB8-F1
#
_entry.id   AF-A0A2A2WNB8-F1
#
_cell.length_a   1.000
_cell.length_b   1.000
_cell.length_c   1.000
_cell.angle_alpha   90.00
_cell.angle_beta   90.00
_cell.angle_gamma   90.00
#
_symmetry.space_group_name_H-M   'P 1'
#
loop_
_entity.id
_entity.type
_entity.pdbx_description
1 polymer ?
#
loop_
_entity_poly.entity_id
_entity_poly.type
_entity_poly.pdbx_seq_one_letter_code
_entity_poly.pdbx_strand_id
1 'polypeptide(L)'
;MNPLSSPTTSSVTLALGLDTRITLLAAGLIFLLALGLGVWKYRQMATSADHLAHPYVDIAHRAALLYSFATLLIAVFVELSSWPTGVNLAAAGVLVFFFVVAIASYIVHGALRDTTNQFDGASPATHVGMVALIVGEMGGFAVLLAGFVNGQFLS
;
A
#
# COMPACT_ATOMS: atom_id res chain seq x y z
N MET A 1 -21.12 -54.31 -13.67
CA MET A 1 -20.58 -53.02 -14.17
C MET A 1 -20.63 -52.02 -13.02
N ASN A 2 -19.47 -51.67 -12.48
CA ASN A 2 -19.34 -50.71 -11.37
C ASN A 2 -19.20 -49.30 -12.00
N PRO A 3 -20.05 -48.31 -11.70
CA PRO A 3 -19.87 -46.98 -12.25
C PRO A 3 -18.62 -46.35 -11.63
N LEU A 4 -17.72 -45.88 -12.49
CA LEU A 4 -16.52 -45.13 -12.13
C LEU A 4 -16.91 -43.94 -11.24
N SER A 5 -16.41 -43.93 -10.01
CA SER A 5 -16.47 -42.76 -9.14
C SER A 5 -15.65 -41.64 -9.78
N SER A 6 -16.32 -40.58 -10.23
CA SER A 6 -15.67 -39.38 -10.74
C SER A 6 -14.73 -38.82 -9.65
N PRO A 7 -13.47 -38.47 -9.93
CA PRO A 7 -12.62 -37.83 -8.95
C PRO A 7 -13.23 -36.49 -8.55
N THR A 8 -13.66 -36.37 -7.30
CA THR A 8 -14.08 -35.11 -6.70
C THR A 8 -12.84 -34.23 -6.63
N THR A 9 -12.65 -33.33 -7.60
CA THR A 9 -11.72 -32.22 -7.44
C THR A 9 -12.21 -31.38 -6.27
N SER A 10 -11.65 -31.61 -5.08
CA SER A 10 -11.80 -30.71 -3.94
C SER A 10 -11.30 -29.34 -4.38
N SER A 11 -12.22 -28.39 -4.56
CA SER A 11 -11.83 -27.00 -4.73
C SER A 11 -11.11 -26.57 -3.46
N VAL A 12 -9.79 -26.38 -3.55
CA VAL A 12 -9.03 -25.74 -2.47
C VAL A 12 -9.55 -24.31 -2.36
N THR A 13 -10.47 -24.08 -1.43
CA THR A 13 -10.95 -22.75 -1.13
C THR A 13 -9.93 -22.14 -0.17
N LEU A 14 -9.13 -21.19 -0.65
CA LEU A 14 -8.17 -20.47 0.19
C LEU A 14 -8.97 -19.60 1.19
N ALA A 15 -9.11 -20.06 2.43
CA ALA A 15 -9.84 -19.35 3.48
C ALA A 15 -8.92 -18.34 4.17
N LEU A 16 -8.75 -17.16 3.58
CA LEU A 16 -7.90 -16.10 4.12
C LEU A 16 -8.48 -15.44 5.38
N GLY A 17 -7.59 -15.00 6.27
CA GLY A 17 -7.91 -14.15 7.41
C GLY A 17 -8.68 -12.88 7.00
N LEU A 18 -9.49 -12.34 7.92
CA LEU A 18 -10.22 -11.08 7.66
C LEU A 18 -9.25 -9.91 7.43
N ASP A 19 -8.22 -9.82 8.27
CA ASP A 19 -7.10 -8.90 8.19
C ASP A 19 -6.36 -9.01 6.85
N THR A 20 -6.04 -10.22 6.40
CA THR A 20 -5.43 -10.44 5.08
C THR A 20 -6.33 -9.96 3.95
N ARG A 21 -7.62 -10.31 3.98
CA ARG A 21 -8.59 -9.89 2.94
C ARG A 21 -8.72 -8.38 2.86
N ILE A 22 -8.79 -7.70 4.00
CA ILE A 22 -8.86 -6.22 4.04
C ILE A 22 -7.57 -5.61 3.52
N THR A 23 -6.41 -6.15 3.91
CA THR A 23 -5.11 -5.65 3.46
C THR A 23 -4.91 -5.85 1.95
N LEU A 24 -5.33 -6.99 1.41
CA LEU A 24 -5.33 -7.25 -0.04
C LEU A 24 -6.29 -6.32 -0.79
N LEU A 25 -7.48 -6.06 -0.24
CA LEU A 25 -8.41 -5.09 -0.81
C LEU A 25 -7.75 -3.70 -0.87
N ALA A 26 -7.08 -3.26 0.19
CA ALA A 26 -6.34 -2.01 0.20
C ALA A 26 -5.24 -1.99 -0.87
N ALA A 27 -4.44 -3.06 -0.99
CA ALA A 27 -3.42 -3.17 -2.04
C ALA A 27 -4.01 -3.02 -3.45
N GLY A 28 -5.14 -3.68 -3.72
CA GLY A 28 -5.84 -3.61 -4.99
C GLY A 28 -6.45 -2.24 -5.29
N LEU A 29 -7.01 -1.56 -4.28
CA LEU A 29 -7.54 -0.20 -4.44
C LEU A 29 -6.42 0.82 -4.69
N ILE A 30 -5.29 0.71 -3.99
CA ILE A 30 -4.10 1.54 -4.25
C ILE A 30 -3.53 1.26 -5.63
N PHE A 31 -3.54 -0.01 -6.08
CA PHE A 31 -3.13 -0.36 -7.44
C PHE A 31 -4.02 0.31 -8.49
N LEU A 32 -5.35 0.24 -8.31
CA LEU A 32 -6.30 0.87 -9.21
C LEU A 32 -6.11 2.39 -9.26
N LEU A 33 -5.86 3.02 -8.11
CA LEU A 33 -5.49 4.43 -8.03
C LEU A 33 -4.20 4.70 -8.83
N ALA A 34 -3.17 3.87 -8.69
CA ALA A 34 -1.92 4.01 -9.44
C ALA A 34 -2.15 3.97 -10.96
N LEU A 35 -3.01 3.06 -11.46
CA LEU A 35 -3.38 3.01 -12.88
C LEU A 35 -4.07 4.30 -13.33
N GLY A 36 -5.00 4.83 -12.52
CA GLY A 36 -5.66 6.12 -12.80
C GLY A 36 -4.67 7.29 -12.85
N LEU A 37 -3.72 7.34 -11.92
CA LEU A 37 -2.64 8.34 -11.91
C LEU A 37 -1.71 8.17 -13.12
N GLY A 38 -1.50 6.94 -13.59
CA GLY A 38 -0.79 6.66 -14.84
C GLY A 38 -1.44 7.30 -16.06
N VAL A 39 -2.78 7.25 -16.15
CA VAL A 39 -3.54 7.95 -17.21
C VAL A 39 -3.34 9.47 -17.10
N TRP A 40 -3.39 10.03 -15.89
CA TRP A 40 -3.17 11.47 -15.69
C TRP A 40 -1.76 11.90 -16.09
N LYS A 41 -0.73 11.15 -15.66
CA LYS A 41 0.66 11.35 -16.07
C LYS A 41 0.82 11.29 -17.58
N TYR A 42 0.27 10.26 -18.23
CA TYR A 42 0.31 10.11 -19.69
C TYR A 42 -0.28 11.33 -20.39
N ARG A 43 -1.45 11.80 -19.96
CA ARG A 43 -2.09 12.99 -20.55
C ARG A 43 -1.22 14.24 -20.45
N GLN A 44 -0.52 14.46 -19.33
CA GLN A 44 0.40 15.60 -19.21
C GLN A 44 1.60 15.47 -20.14
N MET A 45 2.22 14.29 -20.23
CA MET A 45 3.37 14.08 -21.12
C MET A 45 2.98 14.19 -22.60
N ALA A 46 1.76 13.78 -22.97
CA ALA A 46 1.27 13.85 -24.34
C ALA A 46 0.90 15.27 -24.81
N THR A 47 0.72 16.23 -23.88
CA THR A 47 0.20 17.58 -24.20
C THR A 47 1.14 18.72 -23.81
N SER A 48 2.15 18.47 -22.98
CA SER A 48 3.15 19.46 -22.58
C SER A 48 4.23 19.64 -23.66
N ALA A 49 4.78 20.85 -23.77
CA ALA A 49 5.79 21.18 -24.77
C ALA A 49 7.11 20.41 -24.56
N ASP A 50 7.47 20.18 -23.29
CA ASP A 50 8.63 19.41 -22.87
C ASP A 50 8.36 17.91 -22.72
N HIS A 51 7.11 17.47 -22.94
CA HIS A 51 6.66 16.08 -22.81
C HIS A 51 6.87 15.49 -21.41
N LEU A 52 6.86 16.33 -20.38
CA LEU A 52 7.03 15.93 -18.99
C LEU A 52 5.73 16.15 -18.19
N ALA A 53 5.47 15.24 -17.26
CA ALA A 53 4.47 15.48 -16.23
C ALA A 53 5.05 16.35 -15.12
N HIS A 54 4.19 17.09 -14.42
CA HIS A 54 4.60 17.79 -13.21
C HIS A 54 5.26 16.81 -12.22
N PRO A 55 6.35 17.17 -11.51
CA PRO A 55 7.09 16.26 -10.65
C PRO A 55 6.20 15.49 -9.67
N TYR A 56 5.24 16.17 -9.03
CA TYR A 56 4.33 15.52 -8.09
C TYR A 56 3.30 14.59 -8.73
N VAL A 57 2.97 14.75 -10.01
CA VAL A 57 2.13 13.80 -10.75
C VAL A 57 2.91 12.52 -11.05
N ASP A 58 4.19 12.67 -11.41
CA ASP A 58 5.08 11.53 -11.59
C ASP A 58 5.33 10.78 -10.27
N ILE A 59 5.62 11.52 -9.19
CA ILE A 59 5.80 10.97 -7.84
C ILE A 59 4.53 10.26 -7.38
N ALA A 60 3.35 10.87 -7.53
CA ALA A 60 2.08 10.27 -7.11
C ALA A 60 1.85 8.91 -7.78
N HIS A 61 2.02 8.82 -9.10
CA HIS A 61 1.88 7.56 -9.83
C HIS A 61 2.90 6.51 -9.35
N ARG A 62 4.19 6.85 -9.33
CA ARG A 62 5.25 5.91 -8.94
C ARG A 62 5.09 5.43 -7.49
N ALA A 63 4.78 6.35 -6.58
CA ALA A 63 4.54 6.04 -5.17
C ALA A 63 3.32 5.15 -4.99
N ALA A 64 2.18 5.47 -5.61
CA ALA A 64 0.99 4.63 -5.53
C ALA A 64 1.25 3.21 -6.04
N LEU A 65 2.00 3.07 -7.13
CA LEU A 65 2.38 1.77 -7.66
C LEU A 65 3.24 1.01 -6.64
N LEU A 66 4.32 1.61 -6.13
CA LEU A 66 5.19 0.99 -5.13
C LEU A 66 4.44 0.64 -3.82
N TYR A 67 3.59 1.54 -3.32
CA TYR A 67 2.84 1.33 -2.10
C TYR A 67 1.75 0.27 -2.23
N SER A 68 1.20 0.04 -3.42
CA SER A 68 0.35 -1.12 -3.67
C SER A 68 1.11 -2.43 -3.46
N PHE A 69 2.31 -2.56 -4.05
CA PHE A 69 3.15 -3.75 -3.88
C PHE A 69 3.67 -3.90 -2.44
N ALA A 70 3.99 -2.80 -1.77
CA ALA A 70 4.31 -2.82 -0.34
C ALA A 70 3.11 -3.27 0.50
N THR A 71 1.89 -2.83 0.17
CA THR A 71 0.67 -3.28 0.85
C THR A 71 0.39 -4.77 0.60
N LEU A 72 0.71 -5.27 -0.60
CA LEU A 72 0.68 -6.71 -0.89
C LEU A 72 1.71 -7.48 -0.05
N LEU A 73 2.94 -6.97 0.08
CA LEU A 73 3.94 -7.55 0.99
C LEU A 73 3.44 -7.59 2.43
N ILE A 74 2.83 -6.50 2.90
CA ILE A 74 2.21 -6.41 4.22
C ILE A 74 1.12 -7.47 4.38
N ALA A 75 0.28 -7.71 3.38
CA ALA A 75 -0.74 -8.77 3.43
C ALA A 75 -0.13 -10.17 3.61
N VAL A 76 1.03 -10.45 3.02
CA VAL A 76 1.76 -11.72 3.24
C VAL A 76 2.23 -11.83 4.68
N PHE A 77 2.79 -10.76 5.26
CA PHE A 77 3.19 -10.76 6.67
C PHE A 77 2.00 -10.91 7.61
N VAL A 78 0.85 -10.30 7.29
CA VAL A 78 -0.40 -10.44 8.04
C VAL A 78 -0.90 -11.88 8.02
N GLU A 79 -0.97 -12.50 6.84
CA GLU A 79 -1.47 -13.88 6.69
C GLU A 79 -0.58 -14.91 7.42
N LEU A 80 0.74 -14.67 7.43
CA LEU A 80 1.71 -15.55 8.06
C LEU A 80 2.03 -15.16 9.52
N SER A 81 1.34 -14.16 10.06
CA SER A 81 1.52 -13.69 11.44
C SER A 81 0.75 -14.58 12.42
N SER A 82 1.34 -14.82 13.58
CA SER A 82 0.68 -15.48 14.72
C SER A 82 -0.12 -14.54 15.62
N TRP A 83 -0.09 -13.23 15.33
CA TRP A 83 -0.83 -12.26 16.14
C TRP A 83 -2.34 -12.36 15.95
N PRO A 84 -3.13 -11.92 16.97
CA PRO A 84 -4.56 -11.77 16.80
C PRO A 84 -4.89 -10.81 15.65
N THR A 85 -5.99 -11.08 14.95
CA THR A 85 -6.48 -10.28 13.81
C THR A 85 -6.49 -8.78 14.08
N GLY A 86 -6.87 -8.35 15.29
CA GLY A 86 -6.90 -6.92 15.65
C GLY A 86 -5.51 -6.26 15.65
N VAL A 87 -4.47 -6.98 16.07
CA VAL A 87 -3.09 -6.46 16.10
C VAL A 87 -2.55 -6.33 14.68
N ASN A 88 -2.72 -7.38 13.86
CA ASN A 88 -2.34 -7.36 12.45
C ASN A 88 -3.04 -6.23 11.70
N LEU A 89 -4.36 -6.10 11.87
CA LEU A 89 -5.16 -5.10 11.17
C LEU A 89 -4.78 -3.68 11.60
N ALA A 90 -4.53 -3.44 12.89
CA ALA A 90 -4.06 -2.14 13.37
C ALA A 90 -2.69 -1.79 12.80
N ALA A 91 -1.74 -2.72 12.84
CA ALA A 91 -0.39 -2.51 12.33
C ALA A 91 -0.40 -2.26 10.81
N ALA A 92 -1.03 -3.12 10.02
CA ALA A 92 -1.19 -2.93 8.58
C ALA A 92 -1.95 -1.64 8.25
N GLY A 93 -3.00 -1.33 9.01
CA GLY A 93 -3.79 -0.11 8.86
C GLY A 93 -2.99 1.18 9.02
N VAL A 94 -2.06 1.22 9.99
CA VAL A 94 -1.15 2.38 10.17
C VAL A 94 -0.27 2.60 8.94
N LEU A 95 0.36 1.55 8.39
CA LEU A 95 1.15 1.69 7.17
C LEU A 95 0.30 2.16 5.98
N VAL A 96 -0.83 1.50 5.74
CA VAL A 96 -1.73 1.84 4.63
C VAL A 96 -2.24 3.28 4.76
N PHE A 97 -2.56 3.73 5.97
CA PHE A 97 -2.95 5.11 6.22
C PHE A 97 -1.88 6.11 5.78
N PHE A 98 -0.63 5.93 6.21
CA PHE A 98 0.46 6.84 5.84
C PHE A 98 0.78 6.79 4.34
N PHE A 99 0.73 5.61 3.71
CA PHE A 99 0.87 5.48 2.26
C PHE A 99 -0.20 6.29 1.51
N VAL A 100 -1.47 6.16 1.91
CA VAL A 100 -2.57 6.88 1.28
C VAL A 100 -2.48 8.39 1.51
N VAL A 101 -2.12 8.83 2.71
CA VAL A 101 -1.90 10.25 3.01
C VAL A 101 -0.77 10.84 2.15
N ALA A 102 0.35 10.11 2.01
CA ALA A 102 1.45 10.54 1.15
C ALA A 102 1.02 10.65 -0.32
N ILE A 103 0.34 9.63 -0.87
CA ILE A 103 -0.20 9.66 -2.23
C ILE A 103 -1.15 10.86 -2.41
N ALA A 104 -2.06 11.09 -1.47
CA ALA A 104 -3.02 12.19 -1.52
C ALA A 104 -2.30 13.55 -1.55
N SER A 105 -1.27 13.74 -0.71
CA SER A 105 -0.43 14.95 -0.73
C SER A 105 0.19 15.16 -2.11
N TYR A 106 0.75 14.11 -2.71
CA TYR A 106 1.36 14.20 -4.04
C TYR A 106 0.33 14.52 -5.14
N ILE A 107 -0.88 13.97 -5.05
CA ILE A 107 -1.97 14.32 -5.97
C ILE A 107 -2.33 15.80 -5.83
N VAL A 108 -2.46 16.30 -4.61
CA VAL A 108 -2.77 17.72 -4.34
C VAL A 108 -1.69 18.63 -4.91
N HIS A 109 -0.41 18.38 -4.60
CA HIS A 109 0.70 19.17 -5.15
C HIS A 109 0.82 19.01 -6.68
N GLY A 110 0.48 17.85 -7.23
CA GLY A 110 0.43 17.63 -8.67
C GLY A 110 -0.68 18.42 -9.38
N ALA A 111 -1.83 18.58 -8.71
CA ALA A 111 -2.99 19.29 -9.24
C ALA A 111 -2.85 20.80 -9.09
N LEU A 112 -2.37 21.26 -7.93
CA LEU A 112 -2.15 22.67 -7.63
C LEU A 112 -0.90 23.23 -8.32
N ARG A 113 0.10 22.38 -8.58
CA ARG A 113 1.42 22.77 -9.11
C ARG A 113 2.06 23.88 -8.27
N ASP A 114 1.84 23.81 -6.96
CA ASP A 114 2.23 24.81 -5.96
C ASP A 114 3.67 24.66 -5.49
N THR A 115 4.24 23.47 -5.63
CA THR A 115 5.64 23.19 -5.31
C THR A 115 6.21 22.07 -6.17
N THR A 116 7.53 22.09 -6.34
CA THR A 116 8.31 20.97 -6.89
C THR A 116 9.16 20.27 -5.81
N ASN A 117 9.17 20.82 -4.59
CA ASN A 117 9.81 20.27 -3.40
C ASN A 117 9.08 20.74 -2.13
N GLN A 118 8.23 19.88 -1.55
CA GLN A 118 7.44 20.15 -0.34
C GLN A 118 8.30 20.43 0.91
N PHE A 119 9.60 20.11 0.87
CA PHE A 119 10.52 20.36 1.97
C PHE A 119 11.29 21.68 1.81
N ASP A 120 11.19 22.33 0.66
CA ASP A 120 11.68 23.70 0.51
C ASP A 120 10.76 24.65 1.27
N GLY A 121 11.28 25.30 2.31
CA GLY A 121 10.48 26.10 3.24
C GLY A 121 9.53 25.28 4.14
N ALA A 122 9.91 24.05 4.51
CA ALA A 122 9.09 23.15 5.31
C ALA A 122 8.54 23.81 6.60
N SER A 123 7.23 23.67 6.82
CA SER A 123 6.58 24.16 8.04
C SER A 123 6.82 23.22 9.22
N PRO A 124 6.68 23.69 10.48
CA PRO A 124 6.68 22.81 11.65
C PRO A 124 5.68 21.65 11.55
N ALA A 125 4.52 21.87 10.92
CA ALA A 125 3.53 20.83 10.69
C ALA A 125 4.05 19.73 9.75
N THR A 126 4.81 20.10 8.71
CA THR A 126 5.47 19.15 7.81
C THR A 126 6.46 18.26 8.58
N HIS A 127 7.25 18.85 9.49
CA HIS A 127 8.18 18.08 10.33
C HIS A 127 7.47 17.12 11.28
N VAL A 128 6.41 17.55 11.96
CA VAL A 128 5.61 16.68 12.83
C VAL A 128 5.00 15.52 12.03
N GLY A 129 4.48 15.80 10.83
CA GLY A 129 3.96 14.78 9.93
C GLY A 129 5.02 13.72 9.57
N MET A 130 6.25 14.15 9.27
CA MET A 130 7.35 13.23 8.97
C MET A 130 7.72 12.35 10.16
N VAL A 131 7.78 12.91 11.38
CA VAL A 131 8.06 12.11 12.59
C VAL A 131 6.95 11.09 12.83
N ALA A 132 5.68 11.50 12.70
CA ALA A 132 4.55 10.59 12.84
C ALA A 132 4.59 9.45 11.81
N LEU A 133 4.92 9.77 10.55
CA LEU A 133 5.08 8.80 9.48
C LEU A 133 6.21 7.81 9.79
N ILE A 134 7.40 8.30 10.18
CA ILE A 134 8.56 7.45 10.51
C ILE A 134 8.22 6.48 11.63
N VAL A 135 7.65 6.98 12.73
CA VAL A 135 7.28 6.15 13.88
C VAL A 135 6.20 5.14 13.50
N GLY A 136 5.18 5.59 12.76
CA GLY A 136 4.06 4.76 12.33
C GLY A 136 4.47 3.62 11.40
N GLU A 137 5.22 3.93 10.34
CA GLU A 137 5.62 2.93 9.34
C GLU A 137 6.65 1.94 9.90
N MET A 138 7.70 2.43 10.55
CA MET A 138 8.72 1.57 11.15
C MET A 138 8.14 0.71 12.28
N GLY A 139 7.33 1.32 13.15
CA GLY A 139 6.70 0.63 14.27
C GLY A 139 5.67 -0.39 13.81
N GLY A 140 4.77 0.00 12.91
CA GLY A 140 3.75 -0.89 12.35
C GLY A 140 4.37 -2.09 11.64
N PHE A 141 5.41 -1.88 10.83
CA PHE A 141 6.06 -3.00 10.14
C PHE A 141 6.83 -3.90 11.11
N ALA A 142 7.50 -3.33 12.11
CA ALA A 142 8.19 -4.11 13.14
C ALA A 142 7.23 -5.06 13.90
N VAL A 143 5.99 -4.62 14.19
CA VAL A 143 4.97 -5.47 14.82
C VAL A 143 4.60 -6.66 13.91
N LEU A 144 4.37 -6.41 12.62
CA LEU A 144 4.04 -7.47 11.66
C LEU A 144 5.19 -8.45 11.45
N LEU A 145 6.42 -7.92 11.32
CA LEU A 145 7.62 -8.74 11.20
C LEU A 145 7.81 -9.62 12.45
N ALA A 146 7.60 -9.07 13.65
CA ALA A 146 7.66 -9.84 14.88
C ALA A 146 6.60 -10.95 14.92
N GLY A 147 5.38 -10.68 14.43
CA GLY A 147 4.29 -11.66 14.39
C GLY A 147 4.55 -12.80 13.43
N PHE A 148 5.12 -12.50 12.28
CA PHE A 148 5.63 -13.47 11.33
C PHE A 148 6.77 -14.30 11.92
N VAL A 149 7.78 -13.66 12.52
CA VAL A 149 8.90 -14.37 13.16
C VAL A 149 8.38 -15.32 14.25
N ASN A 150 7.48 -14.83 15.10
CA ASN A 150 6.88 -15.66 16.14
C ASN A 150 6.11 -16.84 15.55
N GLY A 151 5.28 -16.61 14.53
CA GLY A 151 4.40 -17.62 13.97
C GLY A 151 5.08 -18.66 13.10
N GLN A 152 6.21 -18.31 12.47
CA GLN A 152 6.89 -19.19 11.52
C GLN A 152 8.16 -19.84 12.06
N PHE A 153 8.76 -19.30 13.13
CA PHE A 153 10.05 -19.76 13.63
C PHE A 153 10.14 -20.01 15.13
N LEU A 154 9.26 -19.43 15.97
CA LEU A 154 9.39 -19.50 17.43
C LEU A 154 8.24 -20.24 18.13
N SER A 155 7.08 -20.40 17.48
CA SER A 155 5.88 -21.04 18.01
C SER A 155 5.65 -22.43 17.42
#